data_AF-A0A0N1BID7-F1
#
_entry.id   AF-A0A0N1BID7-F1
#
_cell.length_a   1.000
_cell.length_b   1.000
_cell.length_c   1.000
_cell.angle_alpha   90.00
_cell.angle_beta   90.00
_cell.angle_gamma   90.00
#
_symmetry.space_group_name_H-M   'P 1'
#
loop_
_entity.id
_entity.type
_entity.pdbx_description
1 polymer ?
#
loop_
_entity_poly.entity_id
_entity_poly.type
_entity_poly.pdbx_seq_one_letter_code
_entity_poly.pdbx_strand_id
1 'polypeptide(L)'
;MSEPASVPPPEAAKAQFRARHALLKRLADVVSLPASRVNAFERAVTGDLLVEMLRLASPQERKRVAVRLTPLAELPNSLTRMLLRDDTEIAGPLIEGCAALNDADLCACAADTGPEHRFLMASRRGLSEVVTESLIAFDEPAVIQSLLRNTTAKLSQSGIEAIVSLSRTAPELCEHLLRRPELRPSGAYVMFWWCGPEDRRTILQRFAVSREVLQEVSEDVFAMAAEENWQDPVARKALQFIERRQRNRAAIEKSPYDSLEHAVAVAAKEGLSPGLAAEMAYLAGIKPLTGAKIMGDLGGEPLAILSKATGMSRVDLENLWRSVRRPLVDSTGQPHPDWTRVQMIYEMLAVDRAQTVLRYWNWSLSSAMSPALMKAIREGDEEALDQYSAPERAAMMALAEDFGR
;
A
#
# COMPACT_ATOMS: atom_id res chain seq x y z
N MET A 1 24.11 -34.30 -70.60
CA MET A 1 23.57 -32.93 -70.47
C MET A 1 23.24 -32.73 -69.01
N SER A 2 24.02 -31.90 -68.32
CA SER A 2 23.76 -31.54 -66.92
C SER A 2 23.76 -30.01 -66.90
N GLU A 3 22.59 -29.44 -66.61
CA GLU A 3 22.40 -27.99 -66.51
C GLU A 3 23.26 -27.41 -65.38
N PRO A 4 23.89 -26.23 -65.58
CA PRO A 4 24.53 -25.53 -64.49
C PRO A 4 23.47 -24.84 -63.63
N ALA A 5 23.56 -25.03 -62.32
CA ALA A 5 22.69 -24.43 -61.33
C ALA A 5 22.71 -22.88 -61.41
N SER A 6 21.53 -22.28 -61.45
CA SER A 6 21.33 -20.83 -61.44
C SER A 6 21.75 -20.23 -60.10
N VAL A 7 22.71 -19.32 -60.13
CA VAL A 7 23.07 -18.47 -58.99
C VAL A 7 21.88 -17.56 -58.66
N PRO A 8 21.42 -17.49 -57.40
CA PRO A 8 20.34 -16.57 -57.04
C PRO A 8 20.79 -15.12 -57.27
N PRO A 9 19.87 -14.25 -57.72
CA PRO A 9 20.21 -12.87 -58.03
C PRO A 9 20.73 -12.13 -56.78
N PRO A 10 21.68 -11.19 -56.94
CA PRO A 10 22.20 -10.42 -55.83
C PRO A 10 21.06 -9.63 -55.17
N GLU A 11 20.93 -9.78 -53.85
CA GLU A 11 20.00 -9.04 -53.02
C GLU A 11 20.23 -7.54 -53.26
N ALA A 12 19.23 -6.84 -53.81
CA ALA A 12 19.37 -5.43 -54.18
C ALA A 12 19.80 -4.61 -52.96
N ALA A 13 20.94 -3.92 -53.06
CA ALA A 13 21.46 -3.07 -52.00
C ALA A 13 20.38 -2.08 -51.56
N LYS A 14 19.95 -2.17 -50.29
CA LYS A 14 18.92 -1.28 -49.72
C LYS A 14 19.27 0.17 -50.04
N ALA A 15 18.39 0.87 -50.76
CA ALA A 15 18.60 2.26 -51.15
C ALA A 15 18.87 3.15 -49.92
N GLN A 16 20.05 3.76 -49.85
CA GLN A 16 20.41 4.69 -48.79
C GLN A 16 19.87 6.10 -49.12
N PHE A 17 18.72 6.46 -48.53
CA PHE A 17 18.10 7.77 -48.69
C PHE A 17 18.85 8.88 -47.94
N ARG A 18 20.04 9.27 -48.41
CA ARG A 18 20.93 10.25 -47.73
C ARG A 18 20.26 11.60 -47.47
N ALA A 19 19.44 12.09 -48.41
CA ALA A 19 18.72 13.36 -48.26
C ALA A 19 17.72 13.32 -47.09
N ARG A 20 16.99 12.21 -46.93
CA ARG A 20 16.04 12.01 -45.82
C ARG A 20 16.74 12.05 -44.47
N HIS A 21 17.86 11.34 -44.34
CA HIS A 21 18.66 11.32 -43.11
C HIS A 21 19.21 12.72 -42.77
N ALA A 22 19.71 13.45 -43.78
CA ALA A 22 20.21 14.81 -43.60
C ALA A 22 19.10 15.78 -43.18
N LEU A 23 17.90 15.65 -43.77
CA LEU A 23 16.75 16.49 -43.45
C LEU A 23 16.21 16.19 -42.05
N LEU A 24 16.05 14.92 -41.66
CA LEU A 24 15.69 14.53 -40.29
C LEU A 24 16.62 15.16 -39.25
N LYS A 25 17.94 15.06 -39.48
CA LYS A 25 18.94 15.66 -38.60
C LYS A 25 18.76 17.18 -38.51
N ARG A 26 18.63 17.87 -39.64
CA ARG A 26 18.50 19.34 -39.69
C ARG A 26 17.21 19.83 -39.05
N LEU A 27 16.09 19.15 -39.27
CA LEU A 27 14.82 19.49 -38.62
C LEU A 27 14.89 19.29 -37.11
N ALA A 28 15.49 18.19 -36.64
CA ALA A 28 15.76 17.99 -35.22
C ALA A 28 16.70 19.08 -34.67
N ASP A 29 17.72 19.49 -35.43
CA ASP A 29 18.60 20.61 -35.05
C ASP A 29 17.82 21.92 -34.86
N VAL A 30 16.92 22.25 -35.79
CA VAL A 30 16.07 23.46 -35.73
C VAL A 30 15.11 23.39 -34.53
N VAL A 31 14.48 22.25 -34.27
CA VAL A 31 13.63 22.03 -33.09
C VAL A 31 14.41 22.14 -31.78
N SER A 32 15.72 21.89 -31.80
CA SER A 32 16.60 22.03 -30.63
C SER A 32 17.20 23.42 -30.45
N LEU A 33 16.98 24.38 -31.36
CA LEU A 33 17.55 25.72 -31.24
C LEU A 33 16.92 26.51 -30.07
N PRO A 34 17.68 27.40 -29.39
CA PRO A 34 17.12 28.23 -28.32
C PRO A 34 16.04 29.19 -28.85
N ALA A 35 15.15 29.66 -27.97
CA ALA A 35 14.07 30.58 -28.30
C ALA A 35 14.54 31.89 -28.95
N SER A 36 15.80 32.29 -28.74
CA SER A 36 16.43 33.45 -29.38
C SER A 36 16.69 33.27 -30.88
N ARG A 37 16.62 32.05 -31.42
CA ARG A 37 16.84 31.76 -32.84
C ARG A 37 15.61 31.20 -33.55
N VAL A 38 14.70 30.57 -32.82
CA VAL A 38 13.47 29.97 -33.37
C VAL A 38 12.35 30.22 -32.38
N ASN A 39 11.32 30.94 -32.82
CA ASN A 39 10.15 31.21 -31.99
C ASN A 39 9.25 29.97 -31.84
N ALA A 40 8.28 30.01 -30.94
CA ALA A 40 7.40 28.87 -30.68
C ALA A 40 6.61 28.40 -31.91
N PHE A 41 6.17 29.31 -32.77
CA PHE A 41 5.41 28.99 -33.99
C PHE A 41 6.29 28.29 -35.04
N GLU A 42 7.48 28.83 -35.32
CA GLU A 42 8.46 28.22 -36.23
C GLU A 42 8.88 26.83 -35.74
N ARG A 43 9.05 26.67 -34.42
CA ARG A 43 9.37 25.39 -33.78
C ARG A 43 8.25 24.38 -33.95
N ALA A 44 6.99 24.81 -33.80
CA ALA A 44 5.82 23.96 -34.00
C ALA A 44 5.72 23.49 -35.46
N VAL A 45 5.85 24.39 -36.44
CA VAL A 45 5.83 24.05 -37.87
C VAL A 45 6.96 23.06 -38.22
N THR A 46 8.17 23.30 -37.70
CA THR A 46 9.29 22.37 -37.89
C THR A 46 9.02 21.02 -37.24
N GLY A 47 8.39 21.02 -36.06
CA GLY A 47 7.96 19.82 -35.35
C GLY A 47 6.95 18.99 -36.13
N ASP A 48 5.95 19.63 -36.75
CA ASP A 48 4.94 18.94 -37.55
C ASP A 48 5.54 18.29 -38.80
N LEU A 49 6.46 18.98 -39.49
CA LEU A 49 7.20 18.38 -40.60
C LEU A 49 8.10 17.21 -40.14
N LEU A 50 8.75 17.35 -38.97
CA LEU A 50 9.59 16.30 -38.41
C LEU A 50 8.76 15.06 -38.05
N VAL A 51 7.55 15.22 -37.52
CA VAL A 51 6.61 14.12 -37.25
C VAL A 51 6.33 13.32 -38.53
N GLU A 52 5.96 13.98 -39.63
CA GLU A 52 5.66 13.29 -40.89
C GLU A 52 6.88 12.50 -41.42
N MET A 53 8.07 13.05 -41.28
CA MET A 53 9.29 12.34 -41.64
C MET A 53 9.59 11.15 -40.73
N LEU A 54 9.37 11.29 -39.43
CA LEU A 54 9.63 10.24 -38.45
C LEU A 54 8.68 9.06 -38.60
N ARG A 55 7.45 9.27 -39.09
CA ARG A 55 6.49 8.16 -39.36
C ARG A 55 7.05 7.13 -40.35
N LEU A 56 7.94 7.57 -41.25
CA LEU A 56 8.59 6.73 -42.27
C LEU A 56 10.07 6.42 -41.94
N ALA A 57 10.54 6.86 -40.77
CA ALA A 57 11.91 6.68 -40.33
C ALA A 57 12.08 5.33 -39.61
N SER A 58 13.31 4.83 -39.62
CA SER A 58 13.67 3.63 -38.85
C SER A 58 13.56 3.89 -37.34
N PRO A 59 13.34 2.85 -36.51
CA PRO A 59 13.39 2.96 -35.05
C PRO A 59 14.68 3.63 -34.53
N GLN A 60 15.82 3.36 -35.18
CA GLN A 60 17.12 3.94 -34.84
C GLN A 60 17.17 5.45 -35.08
N GLU A 61 16.56 5.95 -36.17
CA GLU A 61 16.44 7.38 -36.45
C GLU A 61 15.50 8.06 -35.44
N ARG A 62 14.35 7.43 -35.12
CA ARG A 62 13.41 7.94 -34.10
C ARG A 62 14.07 8.04 -32.72
N LYS A 63 14.80 7.01 -32.30
CA LYS A 63 15.58 7.00 -31.05
C LYS A 63 16.62 8.10 -31.00
N ARG A 64 17.36 8.34 -32.10
CA ARG A 64 18.35 9.44 -32.18
C ARG A 64 17.70 10.81 -32.00
N VAL A 65 16.51 11.00 -32.56
CA VAL A 65 15.76 12.25 -32.37
C VAL A 65 15.28 12.37 -30.92
N ALA A 66 14.67 11.32 -30.35
CA ALA A 66 14.22 11.33 -28.95
C ALA A 66 15.34 11.71 -27.97
N VAL A 67 16.52 11.09 -28.08
CA VAL A 67 17.71 11.41 -27.26
C VAL A 67 18.15 12.87 -27.43
N ARG A 68 18.06 13.42 -28.64
CA ARG A 68 18.45 14.81 -28.92
C ARG A 68 17.48 15.83 -28.32
N LEU A 69 16.22 15.44 -28.15
CA LEU A 69 15.16 16.27 -27.58
C LEU A 69 15.15 16.24 -26.04
N THR A 70 15.65 15.17 -25.41
CA THR A 70 15.70 15.02 -23.94
C THR A 70 16.19 16.27 -23.18
N PRO A 71 17.30 16.95 -23.56
CA PRO A 71 17.81 18.09 -22.80
C PRO A 71 17.06 19.41 -23.04
N LEU A 72 16.05 19.43 -23.90
CA LEU A 72 15.33 20.66 -24.24
C LEU A 72 14.36 21.05 -23.11
N ALA A 73 14.20 22.36 -22.90
CA ALA A 73 13.24 22.93 -21.96
C ALA A 73 11.81 23.00 -22.52
N GLU A 74 11.67 22.99 -23.85
CA GLU A 74 10.38 23.06 -24.55
C GLU A 74 10.40 22.10 -25.75
N LEU A 75 9.30 21.36 -25.93
CA LEU A 75 9.14 20.40 -27.02
C LEU A 75 7.85 20.69 -27.80
N PRO A 76 7.83 20.51 -29.13
CA PRO A 76 6.59 20.55 -29.90
C PRO A 76 5.63 19.44 -29.47
N ASN A 77 4.39 19.79 -29.12
CA ASN A 77 3.37 18.85 -28.63
C ASN A 77 3.10 17.68 -29.59
N SER A 78 3.14 17.89 -30.90
CA SER A 78 2.96 16.82 -31.91
C SER A 78 4.09 15.79 -31.85
N LEU A 79 5.32 16.26 -31.68
CA LEU A 79 6.52 15.42 -31.60
C LEU A 79 6.59 14.66 -30.27
N THR A 80 6.30 15.33 -29.15
CA THR A 80 6.21 14.70 -27.83
C THR A 80 5.20 13.55 -27.82
N ARG A 81 3.96 13.80 -28.28
CA ARG A 81 2.91 12.78 -28.32
C ARG A 81 3.25 11.60 -29.22
N MET A 82 3.92 11.83 -30.35
CA MET A 82 4.34 10.76 -31.24
C MET A 82 5.42 9.89 -30.58
N LEU A 83 6.47 10.50 -30.03
CA LEU A 83 7.62 9.77 -29.52
C LEU A 83 7.36 9.06 -28.18
N LEU A 84 6.48 9.61 -27.34
CA LEU A 84 6.10 8.96 -26.07
C LEU A 84 5.29 7.67 -26.27
N ARG A 85 4.52 7.59 -27.37
CA ARG A 85 3.71 6.40 -27.72
C ARG A 85 4.46 5.40 -28.60
N ASP A 86 5.72 5.67 -28.90
CA ASP A 86 6.58 4.79 -29.69
C ASP A 86 7.10 3.63 -28.82
N ASP A 87 7.89 2.73 -29.41
CA ASP A 87 8.52 1.64 -28.65
C ASP A 87 9.31 2.18 -27.45
N THR A 88 9.37 1.40 -26.35
CA THR A 88 10.02 1.82 -25.09
C THR A 88 11.47 2.23 -25.27
N GLU A 89 12.20 1.62 -26.22
CA GLU A 89 13.56 2.02 -26.58
C GLU A 89 13.69 3.46 -27.12
N ILE A 90 12.62 3.98 -27.71
CA ILE A 90 12.53 5.32 -28.31
C ILE A 90 11.95 6.30 -27.29
N ALA A 91 10.89 5.90 -26.59
CA ALA A 91 10.21 6.73 -25.60
C ALA A 91 11.02 6.91 -24.30
N GLY A 92 11.79 5.89 -23.89
CA GLY A 92 12.54 5.84 -22.64
C GLY A 92 13.42 7.07 -22.37
N PRO A 93 14.27 7.52 -23.31
CA PRO A 93 15.07 8.74 -23.14
C PRO A 93 14.27 10.00 -22.79
N LEU A 94 13.03 10.11 -23.28
CA LEU A 94 12.14 11.22 -22.95
C LEU A 94 11.49 11.01 -21.58
N ILE A 95 10.91 9.82 -21.37
CA ILE A 95 10.24 9.44 -20.12
C ILE A 95 11.17 9.60 -18.91
N GLU A 96 12.42 9.16 -19.00
CA GLU A 96 13.34 9.15 -17.86
C GLU A 96 14.00 10.51 -17.62
N GLY A 97 14.36 11.22 -18.70
CA GLY A 97 15.31 12.33 -18.63
C GLY A 97 14.79 13.70 -19.05
N CYS A 98 13.65 13.78 -19.72
CA CYS A 98 13.19 15.06 -20.29
C CYS A 98 12.43 15.88 -19.24
N ALA A 99 13.02 16.99 -18.81
CA ALA A 99 12.43 17.90 -17.81
C ALA A 99 11.25 18.73 -18.37
N ALA A 100 11.10 18.83 -19.69
CA ALA A 100 10.01 19.56 -20.33
C ALA A 100 8.65 18.85 -20.26
N LEU A 101 8.63 17.54 -19.96
CA LEU A 101 7.39 16.78 -19.82
C LEU A 101 6.65 17.21 -18.55
N ASN A 102 5.40 17.63 -18.72
CA ASN A 102 4.51 17.94 -17.61
C ASN A 102 3.65 16.73 -17.21
N ASP A 103 2.86 16.89 -16.15
CA ASP A 103 1.98 15.82 -15.65
C ASP A 103 0.97 15.35 -16.70
N ALA A 104 0.42 16.25 -17.53
CA ALA A 104 -0.53 15.89 -18.57
C ALA A 104 0.12 15.04 -19.68
N ASP A 105 1.36 15.33 -20.06
CA ASP A 105 2.11 14.52 -21.02
C ASP A 105 2.36 13.11 -20.47
N LEU A 106 2.74 13.02 -19.20
CA LEU A 106 3.00 11.75 -18.52
C LEU A 106 1.72 10.94 -18.34
N CYS A 107 0.63 11.54 -17.86
CA CYS A 107 -0.67 10.86 -17.73
C CYS A 107 -1.21 10.39 -19.08
N ALA A 108 -1.12 11.20 -20.14
CA ALA A 108 -1.50 10.78 -21.48
C ALA A 108 -0.63 9.63 -21.99
N CYS A 109 0.69 9.67 -21.75
CA CYS A 109 1.58 8.56 -22.05
C CYS A 109 1.15 7.29 -21.32
N ALA A 110 0.92 7.35 -20.00
CA ALA A 110 0.48 6.19 -19.23
C ALA A 110 -0.84 5.60 -19.73
N ALA A 111 -1.79 6.45 -20.15
CA ALA A 111 -3.09 6.04 -20.68
C ALA A 111 -3.01 5.40 -22.08
N ASP A 112 -2.16 5.93 -22.95
CA ASP A 112 -2.11 5.52 -24.35
C ASP A 112 -1.10 4.39 -24.64
N THR A 113 -0.38 3.92 -23.63
CA THR A 113 0.73 2.95 -23.78
C THR A 113 0.60 1.73 -22.87
N GLY A 114 1.58 0.83 -22.96
CA GLY A 114 1.59 -0.44 -22.25
C GLY A 114 2.30 -0.40 -20.88
N PRO A 115 2.30 -1.53 -20.15
CA PRO A 115 2.95 -1.67 -18.84
C PRO A 115 4.44 -1.32 -18.88
N GLU A 116 5.14 -1.60 -20.00
CA GLU A 116 6.57 -1.33 -20.11
C GLU A 116 6.89 0.17 -20.04
N HIS A 117 6.06 1.04 -20.66
CA HIS A 117 6.19 2.49 -20.56
C HIS A 117 5.90 2.96 -19.14
N ARG A 118 4.81 2.48 -18.53
CA ARG A 118 4.45 2.80 -17.14
C ARG A 118 5.54 2.39 -16.16
N PHE A 119 6.22 1.26 -16.40
CA PHE A 119 7.36 0.82 -15.60
C PHE A 119 8.57 1.76 -15.68
N LEU A 120 8.90 2.25 -16.90
CA LEU A 120 9.92 3.28 -17.08
C LEU A 120 9.53 4.58 -16.36
N MET A 121 8.26 4.98 -16.50
CA MET A 121 7.72 6.17 -15.85
C MET A 121 7.81 6.08 -14.33
N ALA A 122 7.47 4.94 -13.72
CA ALA A 122 7.50 4.73 -12.27
C ALA A 122 8.91 4.96 -11.66
N SER A 123 9.97 4.79 -12.45
CA SER A 123 11.36 5.02 -12.05
C SER A 123 11.82 6.47 -12.23
N ARG A 124 11.02 7.31 -12.90
CA ARG A 124 11.35 8.72 -13.17
C ARG A 124 11.44 9.52 -11.87
N ARG A 125 12.41 10.42 -11.76
CA ARG A 125 12.56 11.25 -10.56
C ARG A 125 11.46 12.31 -10.48
N GLY A 126 11.06 12.64 -9.25
CA GLY A 126 10.20 13.79 -8.97
C GLY A 126 8.78 13.68 -9.53
N LEU A 127 8.22 12.46 -9.57
CA LEU A 127 6.82 12.27 -9.94
C LEU A 127 5.89 12.98 -8.94
N SER A 128 4.91 13.71 -9.47
CA SER A 128 3.84 14.32 -8.70
C SER A 128 2.78 13.29 -8.31
N GLU A 129 1.95 13.62 -7.32
CA GLU A 129 0.85 12.76 -6.89
C GLU A 129 -0.09 12.40 -8.05
N VAL A 130 -0.40 13.36 -8.93
CA VAL A 130 -1.26 13.17 -10.11
C VAL A 130 -0.73 12.06 -11.03
N VAL A 131 0.57 12.09 -11.34
CA VAL A 131 1.17 11.07 -12.20
C VAL A 131 1.22 9.73 -11.47
N THR A 132 1.55 9.72 -10.18
CA THR A 132 1.59 8.47 -9.41
C THR A 132 0.22 7.80 -9.29
N GLU A 133 -0.85 8.57 -9.06
CA GLU A 133 -2.23 8.06 -9.03
C GLU A 133 -2.62 7.49 -10.38
N SER A 134 -2.27 8.18 -11.47
CA SER A 134 -2.49 7.67 -12.82
C SER A 134 -1.79 6.33 -13.06
N LEU A 135 -0.59 6.11 -12.51
CA LEU A 135 0.12 4.83 -12.64
C LEU A 135 -0.51 3.73 -11.76
N ILE A 136 -0.94 4.08 -10.54
CA ILE A 136 -1.58 3.15 -9.60
C ILE A 136 -2.92 2.63 -10.15
N ALA A 137 -3.67 3.46 -10.86
CA ALA A 137 -4.99 3.11 -11.41
C ALA A 137 -4.99 1.93 -12.41
N PHE A 138 -3.82 1.57 -12.96
CA PHE A 138 -3.70 0.40 -13.85
C PHE A 138 -3.54 -0.94 -13.11
N ASP A 139 -3.34 -0.91 -11.80
CA ASP A 139 -3.25 -2.10 -10.95
C ASP A 139 -2.14 -3.10 -11.37
N GLU A 140 -0.98 -2.56 -11.76
CA GLU A 140 0.14 -3.35 -12.28
C GLU A 140 1.21 -3.54 -11.18
N PRO A 141 1.38 -4.74 -10.59
CA PRO A 141 2.25 -4.94 -9.44
C PRO A 141 3.71 -4.54 -9.67
N ALA A 142 4.26 -4.80 -10.86
CA ALA A 142 5.64 -4.43 -11.20
C ALA A 142 5.85 -2.91 -11.26
N VAL A 143 4.86 -2.17 -11.77
CA VAL A 143 4.89 -0.70 -11.85
C VAL A 143 4.77 -0.11 -10.45
N ILE A 144 3.82 -0.61 -9.65
CA ILE A 144 3.58 -0.17 -8.28
C ILE A 144 4.79 -0.46 -7.39
N GLN A 145 5.41 -1.64 -7.53
CA GLN A 145 6.64 -1.96 -6.81
C GLN A 145 7.78 -1.00 -7.19
N SER A 146 7.96 -0.69 -8.47
CA SER A 146 8.94 0.29 -8.93
C SER A 146 8.67 1.68 -8.33
N LEU A 147 7.41 2.09 -8.33
CA LEU A 147 6.95 3.36 -7.79
C LEU A 147 7.19 3.48 -6.27
N LEU A 148 6.90 2.42 -5.49
CA LEU A 148 7.16 2.40 -4.05
C LEU A 148 8.67 2.52 -3.75
N ARG A 149 9.51 1.88 -4.56
CA ARG A 149 10.98 1.97 -4.44
C ARG A 149 11.53 3.34 -4.84
N ASN A 150 10.77 4.12 -5.62
CA ASN A 150 11.15 5.47 -6.01
C ASN A 150 10.90 6.47 -4.89
N THR A 151 11.91 6.69 -4.04
CA THR A 151 11.85 7.62 -2.90
C THR A 151 11.66 9.09 -3.27
N THR A 152 11.78 9.45 -4.55
CA THR A 152 11.56 10.81 -5.04
C THR A 152 10.15 11.05 -5.58
N ALA A 153 9.39 9.99 -5.82
CA ALA A 153 7.98 10.09 -6.20
C ALA A 153 7.14 10.45 -4.98
N LYS A 154 6.18 11.36 -5.16
CA LYS A 154 5.19 11.71 -4.13
C LYS A 154 3.96 10.85 -4.29
N LEU A 155 3.51 10.22 -3.20
CA LEU A 155 2.30 9.40 -3.19
C LEU A 155 1.22 10.12 -2.39
N SER A 156 0.04 10.28 -2.99
CA SER A 156 -1.14 10.76 -2.28
C SER A 156 -1.60 9.73 -1.24
N GLN A 157 -2.42 10.17 -0.30
CA GLN A 157 -2.99 9.26 0.70
C GLN A 157 -3.95 8.24 0.08
N SER A 158 -4.78 8.67 -0.87
CA SER A 158 -5.62 7.83 -1.72
C SER A 158 -4.79 6.77 -2.45
N GLY A 159 -3.67 7.17 -3.06
CA GLY A 159 -2.75 6.25 -3.73
C GLY A 159 -2.16 5.21 -2.78
N ILE A 160 -1.71 5.61 -1.58
CA ILE A 160 -1.23 4.68 -0.56
C ILE A 160 -2.31 3.69 -0.13
N GLU A 161 -3.53 4.16 0.10
CA GLU A 161 -4.67 3.31 0.49
C GLU A 161 -5.03 2.30 -0.62
N ALA A 162 -5.00 2.71 -1.88
CA ALA A 162 -5.20 1.82 -3.02
C ALA A 162 -4.11 0.73 -3.08
N ILE A 163 -2.84 1.09 -2.89
CA ILE A 163 -1.73 0.12 -2.87
C ILE A 163 -1.82 -0.81 -1.64
N VAL A 164 -2.26 -0.31 -0.47
CA VAL A 164 -2.53 -1.15 0.70
C VAL A 164 -3.61 -2.18 0.39
N SER A 165 -4.68 -1.81 -0.31
CA SER A 165 -5.71 -2.75 -0.77
C SER A 165 -5.12 -3.82 -1.69
N LEU A 166 -4.33 -3.41 -2.69
CA LEU A 166 -3.67 -4.32 -3.63
C LEU A 166 -2.68 -5.28 -2.95
N SER A 167 -2.01 -4.84 -1.87
CA SER A 167 -1.03 -5.65 -1.14
C SER A 167 -1.59 -6.96 -0.57
N ARG A 168 -2.93 -7.10 -0.52
CA ARG A 168 -3.60 -8.35 -0.13
C ARG A 168 -3.35 -9.47 -1.14
N THR A 169 -3.40 -9.16 -2.43
CA THR A 169 -3.17 -10.12 -3.52
C THR A 169 -1.74 -10.07 -4.04
N ALA A 170 -0.97 -9.04 -3.66
CA ALA A 170 0.45 -8.89 -3.93
C ALA A 170 1.25 -8.62 -2.63
N PRO A 171 1.45 -9.63 -1.75
CA PRO A 171 2.10 -9.46 -0.45
C PRO A 171 3.53 -8.89 -0.53
N GLU A 172 4.22 -9.07 -1.64
CA GLU A 172 5.55 -8.51 -1.91
C GLU A 172 5.58 -6.98 -1.88
N LEU A 173 4.43 -6.31 -1.99
CA LEU A 173 4.31 -4.86 -1.86
C LEU A 173 4.41 -4.37 -0.40
N CYS A 174 4.11 -5.22 0.58
CA CYS A 174 4.06 -4.85 2.00
C CYS A 174 5.40 -4.28 2.49
N GLU A 175 6.51 -4.96 2.16
CA GLU A 175 7.87 -4.53 2.52
C GLU A 175 8.17 -3.12 1.98
N HIS A 176 7.77 -2.82 0.74
CA HIS A 176 8.05 -1.53 0.11
C HIS A 176 7.13 -0.43 0.66
N LEU A 177 5.86 -0.73 0.92
CA LEU A 177 4.93 0.17 1.62
C LEU A 177 5.47 0.57 3.00
N LEU A 178 6.03 -0.38 3.75
CA LEU A 178 6.60 -0.13 5.09
C LEU A 178 7.83 0.77 5.08
N ARG A 179 8.43 1.03 3.91
CA ARG A 179 9.53 1.99 3.75
C ARG A 179 9.07 3.38 3.37
N ARG A 180 7.79 3.54 2.97
CA ARG A 180 7.24 4.84 2.59
C ARG A 180 6.95 5.71 3.82
N PRO A 181 7.35 7.00 3.81
CA PRO A 181 6.98 7.94 4.86
C PRO A 181 5.48 8.27 4.84
N GLU A 182 4.81 8.14 3.70
CA GLU A 182 3.38 8.47 3.53
C GLU A 182 2.44 7.44 4.17
N LEU A 183 2.93 6.23 4.46
CA LEU A 183 2.15 5.17 5.11
C LEU A 183 1.74 5.59 6.52
N ARG A 184 0.44 5.62 6.76
CA ARG A 184 -0.17 5.95 8.07
C ARG A 184 -0.43 4.69 8.91
N PRO A 185 -0.60 4.84 10.24
CA PRO A 185 -0.95 3.71 11.12
C PRO A 185 -2.17 2.91 10.66
N SER A 186 -3.18 3.54 10.04
CA SER A 186 -4.35 2.85 9.48
C SER A 186 -3.98 1.78 8.47
N GLY A 187 -3.18 2.13 7.47
CA GLY A 187 -2.69 1.21 6.45
C GLY A 187 -1.78 0.13 7.03
N ALA A 188 -0.88 0.51 7.94
CA ALA A 188 0.04 -0.43 8.57
C ALA A 188 -0.70 -1.48 9.43
N TYR A 189 -1.64 -1.05 10.29
CA TYR A 189 -2.36 -1.95 11.18
C TYR A 189 -3.37 -2.85 10.48
N VAL A 190 -3.89 -2.43 9.32
CA VAL A 190 -4.71 -3.35 8.52
C VAL A 190 -3.83 -4.36 7.79
N MET A 191 -2.72 -3.89 7.20
CA MET A 191 -1.79 -4.75 6.46
C MET A 191 -1.19 -5.85 7.35
N PHE A 192 -1.08 -5.60 8.65
CA PHE A 192 -0.73 -6.60 9.66
C PHE A 192 -1.46 -7.94 9.48
N TRP A 193 -2.74 -7.92 9.10
CA TRP A 193 -3.57 -9.12 9.05
C TRP A 193 -3.19 -10.08 7.92
N TRP A 194 -2.53 -9.62 6.86
CA TRP A 194 -2.13 -10.46 5.71
C TRP A 194 -0.63 -10.42 5.38
N CYS A 195 0.13 -9.47 5.94
CA CYS A 195 1.57 -9.40 5.67
C CYS A 195 2.36 -10.47 6.44
N GLY A 196 3.60 -10.68 5.99
CA GLY A 196 4.48 -11.70 6.54
C GLY A 196 5.02 -11.36 7.94
N PRO A 197 5.63 -12.35 8.63
CA PRO A 197 6.16 -12.18 9.99
C PRO A 197 7.10 -10.99 10.20
N GLU A 198 8.02 -10.74 9.26
CA GLU A 198 8.97 -9.63 9.36
C GLU A 198 8.31 -8.27 9.14
N ASP A 199 7.30 -8.21 8.28
CA ASP A 199 6.49 -7.01 8.05
C ASP A 199 5.62 -6.72 9.28
N ARG A 200 4.99 -7.73 9.88
CA ARG A 200 4.24 -7.61 11.15
C ARG A 200 5.12 -7.04 12.26
N ARG A 201 6.34 -7.55 12.40
CA ARG A 201 7.33 -7.04 13.35
C ARG A 201 7.65 -5.57 13.06
N THR A 202 7.92 -5.23 11.80
CA THR A 202 8.23 -3.86 11.37
C THR A 202 7.06 -2.91 11.65
N ILE A 203 5.82 -3.34 11.43
CA ILE A 203 4.62 -2.58 11.76
C ILE A 203 4.58 -2.24 13.24
N LEU A 204 4.79 -3.25 14.10
CA LEU A 204 4.76 -3.06 15.55
C LEU A 204 5.93 -2.19 16.05
N GLN A 205 7.10 -2.27 15.42
CA GLN A 205 8.24 -1.42 15.79
C GLN A 205 8.05 0.04 15.38
N ARG A 206 7.49 0.29 14.19
CA ARG A 206 7.38 1.64 13.62
C ARG A 206 6.12 2.39 14.05
N PHE A 207 4.98 1.68 14.15
CA PHE A 207 3.67 2.33 14.31
C PHE A 207 3.06 2.15 15.72
N ALA A 208 3.51 1.18 16.52
CA ALA A 208 3.07 1.07 17.91
C ALA A 208 3.70 2.18 18.77
N VAL A 209 2.99 3.29 18.87
CA VAL A 209 3.40 4.50 19.59
C VAL A 209 2.70 4.61 20.94
N SER A 210 3.32 5.36 21.86
CA SER A 210 2.68 5.74 23.12
C SER A 210 1.54 6.72 22.85
N ARG A 211 0.53 6.69 23.72
CA ARG A 211 -0.64 7.58 23.71
C ARG A 211 -0.67 8.49 24.94
N GLU A 212 0.44 8.62 25.65
CA GLU A 212 0.59 9.42 26.88
C GLU A 212 0.13 10.87 26.69
N VAL A 213 0.63 11.56 25.65
CA VAL A 213 0.24 12.97 25.38
C VAL A 213 -1.27 13.11 25.21
N LEU A 214 -1.90 12.19 24.47
CA LEU A 214 -3.36 12.20 24.27
C LEU A 214 -4.11 11.96 25.59
N GLN A 215 -3.56 11.12 26.45
CA GLN A 215 -4.13 10.82 27.77
C GLN A 215 -4.00 11.98 28.75
N GLU A 216 -2.86 12.66 28.75
CA GLU A 216 -2.60 13.82 29.61
C GLU A 216 -3.51 15.00 29.25
N VAL A 217 -3.62 15.32 27.96
CA VAL A 217 -4.43 16.46 27.48
C VAL A 217 -5.92 16.23 27.67
N SER A 218 -6.38 14.98 27.81
CA SER A 218 -7.81 14.64 27.91
C SER A 218 -8.24 14.15 29.30
N GLU A 219 -7.40 14.32 30.33
CA GLU A 219 -7.63 13.73 31.66
C GLU A 219 -8.87 14.29 32.36
N ASP A 220 -9.14 15.59 32.22
CA ASP A 220 -10.30 16.28 32.77
C ASP A 220 -11.62 15.94 32.05
N VAL A 221 -11.54 15.60 30.76
CA VAL A 221 -12.70 15.23 29.93
C VAL A 221 -13.42 13.98 30.46
N PHE A 222 -12.71 13.05 31.11
CA PHE A 222 -13.35 11.86 31.71
C PHE A 222 -14.33 12.22 32.84
N ALA A 223 -14.02 13.25 33.63
CA ALA A 223 -14.92 13.71 34.70
C ALA A 223 -16.16 14.38 34.10
N MET A 224 -15.97 15.23 33.07
CA MET A 224 -17.06 15.88 32.35
C MET A 224 -18.02 14.86 31.73
N ALA A 225 -17.49 13.86 31.01
CA ALA A 225 -18.29 12.81 30.41
C ALA A 225 -19.05 11.97 31.45
N ALA A 226 -18.49 11.79 32.66
CA ALA A 226 -19.17 11.11 33.75
C ALA A 226 -20.33 11.95 34.32
N GLU A 227 -20.17 13.26 34.48
CA GLU A 227 -21.24 14.19 34.89
C GLU A 227 -22.39 14.21 33.88
N GLU A 228 -22.06 14.09 32.59
CA GLU A 228 -23.01 13.94 31.48
C GLU A 228 -23.60 12.52 31.36
N ASN A 229 -23.31 11.62 32.30
CA ASN A 229 -23.74 10.22 32.29
C ASN A 229 -23.38 9.47 31.00
N TRP A 230 -22.27 9.83 30.35
CA TRP A 230 -21.79 9.21 29.11
C TRP A 230 -22.81 9.23 27.97
N GLN A 231 -23.67 10.25 27.93
CA GLN A 231 -24.79 10.33 27.00
C GLN A 231 -24.36 10.60 25.56
N ASP A 232 -23.24 11.30 25.33
CA ASP A 232 -22.71 11.52 23.98
C ASP A 232 -21.97 10.27 23.46
N PRO A 233 -22.50 9.58 22.42
CA PRO A 233 -21.83 8.41 21.84
C PRO A 233 -20.49 8.74 21.16
N VAL A 234 -20.30 9.97 20.66
CA VAL A 234 -19.06 10.37 19.98
C VAL A 234 -17.93 10.52 20.99
N ALA A 235 -18.13 11.36 22.03
CA ALA A 235 -17.19 11.48 23.12
C ALA A 235 -16.89 10.13 23.79
N ARG A 236 -17.93 9.32 24.05
CA ARG A 236 -17.76 7.98 24.62
C ARG A 236 -16.85 7.08 23.77
N LYS A 237 -17.03 7.06 22.44
CA LYS A 237 -16.19 6.27 21.52
C LYS A 237 -14.73 6.75 21.52
N ALA A 238 -14.51 8.07 21.56
CA ALA A 238 -13.16 8.64 21.63
C ALA A 238 -12.48 8.34 22.97
N LEU A 239 -13.18 8.55 24.09
CA LEU A 239 -12.66 8.28 25.43
C LEU A 239 -12.32 6.80 25.63
N GLN A 240 -13.06 5.88 25.01
CA GLN A 240 -12.70 4.45 24.99
C GLN A 240 -11.34 4.20 24.32
N PHE A 241 -10.93 4.98 23.32
CA PHE A 241 -9.60 4.86 22.73
C PHE A 241 -8.52 5.48 23.64
N ILE A 242 -8.85 6.55 24.36
CA ILE A 242 -7.91 7.29 25.21
C ILE A 242 -7.69 6.59 26.57
N GLU A 243 -8.70 5.90 27.09
CA GLU A 243 -8.72 5.34 28.44
C GLU A 243 -7.44 4.58 28.82
N ARG A 244 -6.86 4.91 29.98
CA ARG A 244 -5.60 4.28 30.46
C ARG A 244 -5.78 2.79 30.75
N ARG A 245 -6.95 2.36 31.25
CA ARG A 245 -7.21 0.98 31.71
C ARG A 245 -7.70 0.08 30.57
N GLN A 246 -6.98 -1.00 30.28
CA GLN A 246 -7.36 -1.93 29.22
C GLN A 246 -8.52 -2.86 29.59
N ARG A 247 -8.49 -3.45 30.79
CA ARG A 247 -9.48 -4.46 31.21
C ARG A 247 -10.82 -3.82 31.55
N ASN A 248 -11.90 -4.54 31.26
CA ASN A 248 -13.25 -4.15 31.69
C ASN A 248 -13.50 -4.60 33.13
N ARG A 249 -13.43 -3.68 34.09
CA ARG A 249 -13.63 -4.00 35.52
C ARG A 249 -15.05 -4.49 35.81
N ALA A 250 -16.05 -3.92 35.16
CA ALA A 250 -17.46 -4.30 35.34
C ALA A 250 -17.79 -5.67 34.70
N ALA A 251 -16.92 -6.18 33.83
CA ALA A 251 -17.07 -7.53 33.27
C ALA A 251 -16.85 -8.62 34.32
N ILE A 252 -15.89 -8.42 35.24
CA ILE A 252 -15.51 -9.43 36.23
C ILE A 252 -16.70 -9.83 37.10
N GLU A 253 -17.53 -8.86 37.52
CA GLU A 253 -18.72 -9.12 38.35
C GLU A 253 -19.81 -9.94 37.64
N LYS A 254 -19.80 -9.95 36.30
CA LYS A 254 -20.78 -10.66 35.46
C LYS A 254 -20.21 -11.94 34.83
N SER A 255 -18.90 -12.11 34.90
CA SER A 255 -18.17 -13.21 34.30
C SER A 255 -18.35 -14.47 35.14
N PRO A 256 -18.45 -15.66 34.50
CA PRO A 256 -18.38 -16.94 35.20
C PRO A 256 -16.96 -17.28 35.70
N TYR A 257 -15.96 -16.49 35.30
CA TYR A 257 -14.56 -16.64 35.70
C TYR A 257 -14.10 -15.50 36.61
N ASP A 258 -13.25 -15.81 37.60
CA ASP A 258 -12.72 -14.85 38.57
C ASP A 258 -11.82 -13.77 37.94
N SER A 259 -11.20 -14.06 36.81
CA SER A 259 -10.33 -13.14 36.08
C SER A 259 -10.14 -13.56 34.62
N LEU A 260 -9.50 -12.69 33.84
CA LEU A 260 -9.08 -13.02 32.47
C LEU A 260 -8.09 -14.19 32.46
N GLU A 261 -7.16 -14.25 33.40
CA GLU A 261 -6.21 -15.35 33.56
C GLU A 261 -6.92 -16.67 33.88
N HIS A 262 -7.96 -16.64 34.73
CA HIS A 262 -8.77 -17.83 35.00
C HIS A 262 -9.46 -18.32 33.71
N ALA A 263 -10.10 -17.42 32.95
CA ALA A 263 -10.71 -17.78 31.67
C ALA A 263 -9.70 -18.40 30.69
N VAL A 264 -8.50 -17.81 30.58
CA VAL A 264 -7.39 -18.32 29.75
C VAL A 264 -6.89 -19.68 30.22
N ALA A 265 -6.74 -19.88 31.53
CA ALA A 265 -6.29 -21.16 32.10
C ALA A 265 -7.32 -22.28 31.88
N VAL A 266 -8.62 -21.96 31.92
CA VAL A 266 -9.70 -22.89 31.55
C VAL A 266 -9.62 -23.20 30.05
N ALA A 267 -9.46 -22.18 29.20
CA ALA A 267 -9.33 -22.36 27.75
C ALA A 267 -8.15 -23.24 27.37
N ALA A 268 -7.03 -23.15 28.10
CA ALA A 268 -5.85 -23.98 27.86
C ALA A 268 -6.10 -25.46 28.18
N LYS A 269 -6.99 -25.78 29.14
CA LYS A 269 -7.32 -27.15 29.54
C LYS A 269 -8.42 -27.76 28.68
N GLU A 270 -9.46 -26.99 28.39
CA GLU A 270 -10.68 -27.47 27.73
C GLU A 270 -10.70 -27.19 26.22
N GLY A 271 -9.81 -26.32 25.75
CA GLY A 271 -9.79 -25.79 24.40
C GLY A 271 -10.63 -24.50 24.27
N LEU A 272 -10.29 -23.67 23.29
CA LEU A 272 -11.01 -22.42 23.03
C LEU A 272 -12.37 -22.68 22.38
N SER A 273 -13.45 -22.33 23.09
CA SER A 273 -14.81 -22.29 22.53
C SER A 273 -15.19 -20.86 22.12
N PRO A 274 -16.16 -20.65 21.22
CA PRO A 274 -16.64 -19.32 20.86
C PRO A 274 -17.15 -18.49 22.05
N GLY A 275 -17.82 -19.15 23.01
CA GLY A 275 -18.28 -18.50 24.24
C GLY A 275 -17.12 -18.04 25.13
N LEU A 276 -16.10 -18.89 25.28
CA LEU A 276 -14.91 -18.55 26.06
C LEU A 276 -14.08 -17.45 25.40
N ALA A 277 -13.96 -17.47 24.07
CA ALA A 277 -13.35 -16.39 23.30
C ALA A 277 -14.08 -15.06 23.49
N ALA A 278 -15.42 -15.08 23.45
CA ALA A 278 -16.23 -13.89 23.70
C ALA A 278 -16.08 -13.37 25.14
N GLU A 279 -16.03 -14.25 26.13
CA GLU A 279 -15.85 -13.88 27.53
C GLU A 279 -14.45 -13.28 27.77
N MET A 280 -13.40 -13.90 27.21
CA MET A 280 -12.04 -13.35 27.26
C MET A 280 -11.95 -11.97 26.60
N ALA A 281 -12.62 -11.78 25.46
CA ALA A 281 -12.71 -10.48 24.80
C ALA A 281 -13.40 -9.44 25.70
N TYR A 282 -14.51 -9.82 26.34
CA TYR A 282 -15.27 -8.97 27.24
C TYR A 282 -14.45 -8.54 28.46
N LEU A 283 -13.77 -9.49 29.12
CA LEU A 283 -12.84 -9.23 30.23
C LEU A 283 -11.65 -8.35 29.82
N ALA A 284 -11.11 -8.56 28.61
CA ALA A 284 -10.02 -7.76 28.04
C ALA A 284 -10.43 -6.36 27.58
N GLY A 285 -11.72 -6.01 27.64
CA GLY A 285 -12.24 -4.70 27.24
C GLY A 285 -12.28 -4.48 25.73
N ILE A 286 -12.41 -5.55 24.94
CA ILE A 286 -12.53 -5.49 23.47
C ILE A 286 -13.83 -6.13 23.00
N LYS A 287 -14.29 -5.78 21.80
CA LYS A 287 -15.51 -6.36 21.23
C LYS A 287 -15.26 -7.82 20.81
N PRO A 288 -16.30 -8.69 20.84
CA PRO A 288 -16.17 -10.09 20.46
C PRO A 288 -15.56 -10.31 19.07
N LEU A 289 -15.87 -9.45 18.09
CA LEU A 289 -15.29 -9.53 16.74
C LEU A 289 -13.77 -9.37 16.75
N THR A 290 -13.26 -8.36 17.47
CA THR A 290 -11.82 -8.13 17.62
C THR A 290 -11.17 -9.29 18.36
N GLY A 291 -11.81 -9.81 19.40
CA GLY A 291 -11.33 -10.99 20.12
C GLY A 291 -11.24 -12.23 19.22
N ALA A 292 -12.28 -12.50 18.44
CA ALA A 292 -12.30 -13.61 17.49
C ALA A 292 -11.22 -13.46 16.42
N LYS A 293 -11.01 -12.26 15.87
CA LYS A 293 -9.93 -12.00 14.90
C LYS A 293 -8.54 -12.25 15.50
N ILE A 294 -8.30 -11.79 16.71
CA ILE A 294 -7.04 -12.00 17.44
C ILE A 294 -6.79 -13.49 17.70
N MET A 295 -7.81 -14.23 18.14
CA MET A 295 -7.67 -15.65 18.49
C MET A 295 -7.61 -16.57 17.25
N GLY A 296 -8.22 -16.14 16.14
CA GLY A 296 -8.20 -16.85 14.86
C GLY A 296 -6.99 -16.57 13.99
N ASP A 297 -6.18 -15.56 14.30
CA ASP A 297 -5.00 -15.21 13.50
C ASP A 297 -4.01 -16.38 13.42
N LEU A 298 -3.54 -16.71 12.21
CA LEU A 298 -2.67 -17.86 11.94
C LEU A 298 -1.23 -17.66 12.43
N GLY A 299 -0.72 -16.44 12.54
CA GLY A 299 0.63 -16.16 13.05
C GLY A 299 0.70 -16.17 14.58
N GLY A 300 -0.37 -15.76 15.25
CA GLY A 300 -0.53 -15.76 16.71
C GLY A 300 0.16 -14.59 17.44
N GLU A 301 0.84 -13.69 16.73
CA GLU A 301 1.40 -12.46 17.30
C GLU A 301 0.33 -11.55 17.95
N PRO A 302 -0.93 -11.48 17.47
CA PRO A 302 -2.00 -10.80 18.18
C PRO A 302 -2.25 -11.31 19.60
N LEU A 303 -1.97 -12.59 19.89
CA LEU A 303 -2.08 -13.14 21.24
C LEU A 303 -1.05 -12.49 22.19
N ALA A 304 0.18 -12.27 21.70
CA ALA A 304 1.19 -11.54 22.46
C ALA A 304 0.76 -10.10 22.76
N ILE A 305 0.16 -9.42 21.79
CA ILE A 305 -0.34 -8.04 21.95
C ILE A 305 -1.48 -8.01 22.96
N LEU A 306 -2.45 -8.92 22.86
CA LEU A 306 -3.55 -9.06 23.81
C LEU A 306 -3.02 -9.29 25.24
N SER A 307 -2.11 -10.25 25.40
CA SER A 307 -1.49 -10.56 26.70
C SER A 307 -0.76 -9.37 27.28
N LYS A 308 0.08 -8.71 26.48
CA LYS A 308 0.86 -7.57 26.95
C LYS A 308 -0.02 -6.37 27.30
N ALA A 309 -0.99 -6.03 26.46
CA ALA A 309 -1.88 -4.89 26.65
C ALA A 309 -2.76 -5.03 27.91
N THR A 310 -3.18 -6.26 28.21
CA THR A 310 -3.99 -6.58 29.39
C THR A 310 -3.14 -6.85 30.64
N GLY A 311 -1.83 -6.94 30.54
CA GLY A 311 -0.94 -7.22 31.67
C GLY A 311 -0.89 -8.70 32.10
N MET A 312 -1.32 -9.61 31.22
CA MET A 312 -1.16 -11.05 31.43
C MET A 312 0.32 -11.46 31.35
N SER A 313 0.71 -12.48 32.13
CA SER A 313 2.09 -12.94 32.21
C SER A 313 2.51 -13.82 31.02
N ARG A 314 3.78 -14.23 31.00
CA ARG A 314 4.29 -15.22 30.03
C ARG A 314 3.57 -16.57 30.13
N VAL A 315 3.21 -16.97 31.35
CA VAL A 315 2.48 -18.21 31.61
C VAL A 315 1.08 -18.14 31.01
N ASP A 316 0.43 -16.98 31.15
CA ASP A 316 -0.90 -16.74 30.59
C ASP A 316 -0.85 -16.69 29.06
N LEU A 317 0.19 -16.10 28.46
CA LEU A 317 0.42 -16.15 27.02
C LEU A 317 0.60 -17.59 26.51
N GLU A 318 1.35 -18.42 27.23
CA GLU A 318 1.51 -19.84 26.89
C GLU A 318 0.19 -20.61 26.98
N ASN A 319 -0.61 -20.34 28.01
CA ASN A 319 -1.96 -20.90 28.16
C ASN A 319 -2.87 -20.45 27.01
N LEU A 320 -2.83 -19.17 26.64
CA LEU A 320 -3.58 -18.62 25.52
C LEU A 320 -3.16 -19.29 24.19
N TRP A 321 -1.87 -19.45 23.95
CA TRP A 321 -1.32 -20.16 22.79
C TRP A 321 -1.79 -21.62 22.72
N ARG A 322 -1.76 -22.33 23.84
CA ARG A 322 -2.28 -23.71 23.93
C ARG A 322 -3.78 -23.78 23.68
N SER A 323 -4.55 -22.80 24.16
CA SER A 323 -6.01 -22.79 24.03
C SER A 323 -6.49 -22.82 22.57
N VAL A 324 -5.73 -22.16 21.68
CA VAL A 324 -5.94 -22.16 20.22
C VAL A 324 -5.26 -23.34 19.51
N ARG A 325 -4.88 -24.39 20.27
CA ARG A 325 -4.34 -25.67 19.80
C ARG A 325 -3.04 -25.56 18.99
N ARG A 326 -2.17 -24.62 19.35
CA ARG A 326 -0.89 -24.43 18.67
C ARG A 326 0.25 -25.16 19.39
N PRO A 327 1.19 -25.78 18.67
CA PRO A 327 2.31 -26.50 19.26
C PRO A 327 3.33 -25.54 19.88
N LEU A 328 3.91 -25.93 21.03
CA LEU A 328 5.03 -25.19 21.64
C LEU A 328 6.39 -25.63 21.11
N VAL A 329 6.46 -26.86 20.59
CA VAL A 329 7.66 -27.47 20.04
C VAL A 329 7.40 -27.98 18.64
N ASP A 330 8.43 -28.02 17.81
CA ASP A 330 8.40 -28.63 16.49
C ASP A 330 8.60 -30.16 16.55
N SER A 331 8.66 -30.81 15.39
CA SER A 331 8.87 -32.25 15.26
C SER A 331 10.22 -32.75 15.80
N THR A 332 11.18 -31.84 16.02
CA THR A 332 12.51 -32.13 16.55
C THR A 332 12.61 -31.90 18.06
N GLY A 333 11.52 -31.42 18.70
CA GLY A 333 11.48 -31.09 20.12
C GLY A 333 12.07 -29.72 20.45
N GLN A 334 12.43 -28.91 19.44
CA GLN A 334 12.87 -27.52 19.62
C GLN A 334 11.67 -26.58 19.73
N PRO A 335 11.80 -25.39 20.33
CA PRO A 335 10.71 -24.41 20.36
C PRO A 335 10.17 -24.12 18.97
N HIS A 336 8.86 -24.18 18.81
CA HIS A 336 8.23 -23.93 17.52
C HIS A 336 8.59 -22.52 17.01
N PRO A 337 8.94 -22.33 15.72
CA PRO A 337 9.35 -21.02 15.21
C PRO A 337 8.30 -19.93 15.44
N ASP A 338 7.01 -20.25 15.25
CA ASP A 338 5.92 -19.30 15.53
C ASP A 338 5.82 -18.96 17.01
N TRP A 339 5.99 -19.95 17.90
CA TRP A 339 5.97 -19.69 19.34
C TRP A 339 7.12 -18.78 19.75
N THR A 340 8.33 -19.04 19.24
CA THR A 340 9.52 -18.20 19.45
C THR A 340 9.26 -16.76 19.00
N ARG A 341 8.60 -16.58 17.86
CA ARG A 341 8.23 -15.26 17.33
C ARG A 341 7.19 -14.56 18.21
N VAL A 342 6.14 -15.25 18.64
CA VAL A 342 5.13 -14.71 19.56
C VAL A 342 5.76 -14.26 20.88
N GLN A 343 6.66 -15.06 21.45
CA GLN A 343 7.43 -14.68 22.64
C GLN A 343 8.26 -13.42 22.39
N MET A 344 8.95 -13.32 21.24
CA MET A 344 9.71 -12.14 20.86
C MET A 344 8.83 -10.89 20.78
N ILE A 345 7.64 -10.97 20.18
CA ILE A 345 6.70 -9.83 20.10
C ILE A 345 6.25 -9.39 21.50
N TYR A 346 5.93 -10.35 22.38
CA TYR A 346 5.51 -10.05 23.75
C TYR A 346 6.61 -9.34 24.56
N GLU A 347 7.88 -9.70 24.34
CA GLU A 347 9.04 -9.05 24.97
C GLU A 347 9.38 -7.68 24.37
N MET A 348 9.24 -7.55 23.06
CA MET A 348 9.63 -6.35 22.33
C MET A 348 8.73 -5.15 22.66
N LEU A 349 7.43 -5.37 22.87
CA LEU A 349 6.48 -4.28 23.10
C LEU A 349 6.46 -3.85 24.57
N ALA A 350 6.31 -2.55 24.79
CA ALA A 350 5.90 -2.01 26.08
C ALA A 350 4.37 -2.11 26.24
N VAL A 351 3.88 -2.09 27.49
CA VAL A 351 2.45 -2.29 27.80
C VAL A 351 1.59 -1.18 27.17
N ASP A 352 2.02 0.08 27.26
CA ASP A 352 1.35 1.24 26.69
C ASP A 352 1.21 1.12 25.16
N ARG A 353 2.28 0.71 24.46
CA ARG A 353 2.29 0.52 23.00
C ARG A 353 1.39 -0.65 22.59
N ALA A 354 1.42 -1.75 23.32
CA ALA A 354 0.52 -2.88 23.08
C ALA A 354 -0.95 -2.48 23.26
N GLN A 355 -1.26 -1.64 24.26
CA GLN A 355 -2.60 -1.08 24.44
C GLN A 355 -3.01 -0.19 23.27
N THR A 356 -2.11 0.66 22.75
CA THR A 356 -2.40 1.47 21.55
C THR A 356 -2.80 0.58 20.37
N VAL A 357 -2.03 -0.47 20.08
CA VAL A 357 -2.34 -1.40 18.99
C VAL A 357 -3.68 -2.10 19.21
N LEU A 358 -3.89 -2.67 20.41
CA LEU A 358 -5.12 -3.40 20.73
C LEU A 358 -6.36 -2.50 20.64
N ARG A 359 -6.27 -1.26 21.13
CA ARG A 359 -7.37 -0.28 21.03
C ARG A 359 -7.62 0.16 19.62
N TYR A 360 -6.56 0.33 18.84
CA TYR A 360 -6.70 0.67 17.43
C TYR A 360 -7.46 -0.41 16.68
N TRP A 361 -7.06 -1.68 16.82
CA TRP A 361 -7.79 -2.81 16.24
C TRP A 361 -9.23 -2.91 16.75
N ASN A 362 -9.44 -2.73 18.05
CA ASN A 362 -10.78 -2.76 18.62
C ASN A 362 -11.66 -1.65 18.03
N TRP A 363 -11.13 -0.44 17.91
CA TRP A 363 -11.85 0.71 17.35
C TRP A 363 -12.13 0.56 15.86
N SER A 364 -11.12 0.20 15.06
CA SER A 364 -11.23 0.13 13.60
C SER A 364 -12.14 -1.02 13.15
N LEU A 365 -11.88 -2.25 13.62
CA LEU A 365 -12.67 -3.45 13.26
C LEU A 365 -14.13 -3.32 13.69
N SER A 366 -14.36 -2.71 14.86
CA SER A 366 -15.72 -2.53 15.36
C SER A 366 -16.51 -1.45 14.62
N SER A 367 -15.83 -0.49 14.01
CA SER A 367 -16.47 0.63 13.29
C SER A 367 -16.76 0.26 11.83
N ALA A 368 -15.98 -0.65 11.26
CA ALA A 368 -16.17 -1.21 9.91
C ALA A 368 -17.46 -2.05 9.73
N MET A 369 -18.18 -2.38 10.80
CA MET A 369 -19.38 -3.23 10.77
C MET A 369 -20.71 -2.46 10.78
N SER A 370 -20.74 -1.18 10.37
CA SER A 370 -22.01 -0.45 10.31
C SER A 370 -22.92 -1.02 9.21
N PRO A 371 -24.25 -1.16 9.44
CA PRO A 371 -25.15 -1.70 8.42
C PRO A 371 -25.17 -0.90 7.11
N ALA A 372 -25.01 0.42 7.20
CA ALA A 372 -24.92 1.30 6.04
C ALA A 372 -23.65 1.05 5.23
N LEU A 373 -22.52 0.82 5.92
CA LEU A 373 -21.23 0.57 5.28
C LEU A 373 -21.17 -0.82 4.62
N MET A 374 -21.73 -1.83 5.27
CA MET A 374 -21.87 -3.18 4.68
C MET A 374 -22.78 -3.17 3.44
N LYS A 375 -23.77 -2.26 3.39
CA LYS A 375 -24.64 -2.05 2.23
C LYS A 375 -23.89 -1.38 1.08
N ALA A 376 -23.18 -0.28 1.35
CA ALA A 376 -22.38 0.45 0.35
C ALA A 376 -21.39 -0.47 -0.38
N ILE A 377 -20.72 -1.38 0.34
CA ILE A 377 -19.84 -2.39 -0.27
C ILE A 377 -20.58 -3.33 -1.21
N ARG A 378 -21.73 -3.89 -0.78
CA ARG A 378 -22.48 -4.83 -1.62
C ARG A 378 -22.97 -4.20 -2.91
N GLU A 379 -23.21 -2.88 -2.87
CA GLU A 379 -23.72 -2.10 -3.98
C GLU A 379 -22.60 -1.47 -4.83
N GLY A 380 -21.33 -1.57 -4.41
CA GLY A 380 -20.18 -0.98 -5.13
C GLY A 380 -20.19 0.55 -5.13
N ASP A 381 -20.77 1.16 -4.10
CA ASP A 381 -20.97 2.61 -4.00
C ASP A 381 -19.70 3.31 -3.47
N GLU A 382 -18.82 3.73 -4.38
CA GLU A 382 -17.55 4.41 -4.05
C GLU A 382 -17.77 5.78 -3.37
N GLU A 383 -18.81 6.53 -3.75
CA GLU A 383 -19.13 7.83 -3.14
C GLU A 383 -19.59 7.68 -1.68
N ALA A 384 -20.31 6.60 -1.37
CA ALA A 384 -20.65 6.27 0.00
C ALA A 384 -19.41 5.86 0.81
N LEU A 385 -18.43 5.18 0.22
CA LEU A 385 -17.20 4.75 0.89
C LEU A 385 -16.30 5.92 1.31
N ASP A 386 -16.28 7.01 0.56
CA ASP A 386 -15.51 8.22 0.87
C ASP A 386 -16.01 8.98 2.12
N GLN A 387 -17.22 8.69 2.59
CA GLN A 387 -17.77 9.27 3.81
C GLN A 387 -17.18 8.66 5.09
N TYR A 388 -16.42 7.57 4.97
CA TYR A 388 -15.85 6.83 6.10
C TYR A 388 -14.40 7.21 6.37
N SER A 389 -14.02 7.13 7.65
CA SER A 389 -12.65 7.43 8.05
C SER A 389 -11.66 6.39 7.48
N ALA A 390 -10.41 6.81 7.24
CA ALA A 390 -9.35 5.89 6.78
C ALA A 390 -9.20 4.61 7.65
N PRO A 391 -9.30 4.68 8.99
CA PRO A 391 -9.31 3.48 9.84
C PRO A 391 -10.50 2.55 9.59
N GLU A 392 -11.69 3.08 9.32
CA GLU A 392 -12.88 2.28 9.00
C GLU A 392 -12.72 1.58 7.67
N ARG A 393 -12.35 2.30 6.61
CA ARG A 393 -12.08 1.74 5.27
C ARG A 393 -11.01 0.64 5.34
N ALA A 394 -9.90 0.91 6.05
CA ALA A 394 -8.85 -0.06 6.28
C ALA A 394 -9.38 -1.32 6.96
N ALA A 395 -10.07 -1.19 8.10
CA ALA A 395 -10.61 -2.34 8.83
C ALA A 395 -11.58 -3.21 8.00
N MET A 396 -12.31 -2.64 7.03
CA MET A 396 -13.13 -3.42 6.11
C MET A 396 -12.31 -4.42 5.31
N MET A 397 -11.14 -4.01 4.82
CA MET A 397 -10.25 -4.89 4.05
C MET A 397 -9.85 -6.11 4.88
N ALA A 398 -9.56 -5.93 6.17
CA ALA A 398 -9.23 -7.04 7.07
C ALA A 398 -10.40 -7.97 7.38
N LEU A 399 -11.64 -7.46 7.38
CA LEU A 399 -12.84 -8.22 7.71
C LEU A 399 -13.49 -8.90 6.50
N ALA A 400 -13.28 -8.40 5.28
CA ALA A 400 -13.91 -8.93 4.07
C ALA A 400 -13.64 -10.43 3.84
N GLU A 401 -12.50 -10.95 4.28
CA GLU A 401 -12.19 -12.40 4.25
C GLU A 401 -13.02 -13.22 5.24
N ASP A 402 -13.29 -12.67 6.41
CA ASP A 402 -14.03 -13.39 7.47
C ASP A 402 -15.52 -13.55 7.12
N PHE A 403 -16.02 -12.70 6.20
CA PHE A 403 -17.40 -12.70 5.71
C PHE A 403 -17.52 -13.15 4.23
N GLY A 404 -16.40 -13.39 3.57
CA GLY A 404 -16.36 -13.86 2.18
C GLY A 404 -16.80 -15.32 2.09
N ARG A 405 -17.82 -15.58 1.26
CA ARG A 405 -18.15 -16.91 0.78
C ARG A 405 -17.25 -17.29 -0.38
#